data_AF-A0A928JYQ8-F1
#
_entry.id   AF-A0A928JYQ8-F1
#
_cell.length_a   1.000
_cell.length_b   1.000
_cell.length_c   1.000
_cell.angle_alpha   90.00
_cell.angle_beta   90.00
_cell.angle_gamma   90.00
#
_symmetry.space_group_name_H-M   'P 1'
#
loop_
_entity.id
_entity.type
_entity.pdbx_description
1 polymer ?
#
loop_
_entity_poly.entity_id
_entity_poly.type
_entity_poly.pdbx_seq_one_letter_code
_entity_poly.pdbx_strand_id
1 'polypeptide(L)'
;MINLRKITEENFIDAFNLKLAKGQEEFVSHPIRSLAQAYVYREQCQPFGIYVDDTMVGYVMVIYDYDIPEYDIWHMMIDEAQQKKGYGSAALDLILDYIKTKPFGSSGRVALTCNKDNLGAIKIYKSKGFETGEVFDDEIEFSLNLE
;
A
#
# COMPACT_ATOMS: atom_id res chain seq x y z
N MET A 1 10.38 10.91 11.95
CA MET A 1 9.21 11.40 11.16
C MET A 1 8.91 10.39 10.05
N ILE A 2 7.64 10.09 9.79
CA ILE A 2 7.27 9.16 8.71
C ILE A 2 7.28 9.86 7.34
N ASN A 3 7.80 9.20 6.32
CA ASN A 3 7.89 9.72 4.95
C ASN A 3 7.82 8.59 3.91
N LEU A 4 7.46 8.95 2.67
CA LEU A 4 7.48 8.06 1.52
C LEU A 4 8.69 8.38 0.64
N ARG A 5 9.45 7.36 0.26
CA ARG A 5 10.56 7.48 -0.70
C ARG A 5 10.30 6.55 -1.87
N LYS A 6 10.45 7.04 -3.10
CA LYS A 6 10.35 6.19 -4.29
C LYS A 6 11.38 5.07 -4.19
N ILE A 7 11.02 3.87 -4.63
CA ILE A 7 12.00 2.80 -4.77
C ILE A 7 12.91 3.10 -5.96
N THR A 8 14.22 3.05 -5.72
CA THR A 8 15.30 3.30 -6.68
C THR A 8 16.35 2.21 -6.55
N GLU A 9 17.39 2.27 -7.39
CA GLU A 9 18.56 1.38 -7.30
C GLU A 9 19.28 1.46 -5.93
N GLU A 10 19.13 2.57 -5.20
CA GLU A 10 19.82 2.79 -3.93
C GLU A 10 19.13 2.09 -2.76
N ASN A 11 17.81 1.86 -2.83
CA ASN A 11 17.02 1.41 -1.68
C ASN A 11 16.16 0.16 -1.93
N PHE A 12 16.12 -0.38 -3.15
CA PHE A 12 15.28 -1.56 -3.43
C PHE A 12 15.71 -2.80 -2.63
N ILE A 13 17.00 -2.93 -2.29
CA ILE A 13 17.51 -4.03 -1.45
C ILE A 13 16.94 -3.95 -0.03
N ASP A 14 16.74 -2.74 0.51
CA ASP A 14 16.15 -2.57 1.84
C ASP A 14 14.71 -3.11 1.89
N ALA A 15 13.95 -2.96 0.80
CA ALA A 15 12.61 -3.53 0.68
C ALA A 15 12.61 -5.06 0.74
N PHE A 16 13.71 -5.71 0.34
CA PHE A 16 13.86 -7.17 0.46
C PHE A 16 14.14 -7.64 1.88
N ASN A 17 14.66 -6.76 2.73
CA ASN A 17 14.97 -7.08 4.13
C ASN A 17 13.75 -6.92 5.06
N LEU A 18 12.65 -6.35 4.57
CA LEU A 18 11.40 -6.25 5.32
C LEU A 18 10.85 -7.64 5.62
N LYS A 19 10.48 -7.86 6.88
CA LYS A 19 9.92 -9.14 7.34
C LYS A 19 8.41 -9.01 7.51
N LEU A 20 7.69 -9.89 6.83
CA LEU A 20 6.28 -10.11 7.11
C LEU A 20 6.13 -10.76 8.48
N ALA A 21 5.11 -10.36 9.22
CA ALA A 21 4.82 -11.00 10.50
C ALA A 21 4.45 -12.46 10.27
N LYS A 22 4.70 -13.33 11.26
CA LYS A 22 4.37 -14.76 11.13
C LYS A 22 2.88 -14.93 10.79
N GLY A 23 2.58 -15.54 9.63
CA GLY A 23 1.23 -15.71 9.10
C GLY A 23 0.79 -14.66 8.08
N GLN A 24 1.45 -13.50 7.97
CA GLN A 24 1.19 -12.52 6.90
C GLN A 24 1.83 -12.90 5.56
N GLU A 25 2.76 -13.85 5.56
CA GLU A 25 3.38 -14.43 4.37
C GLU A 25 2.36 -15.04 3.40
N GLU A 26 1.18 -15.45 3.91
CA GLU A 26 0.09 -16.00 3.10
C GLU A 26 -0.78 -14.92 2.44
N PHE A 27 -0.72 -13.66 2.92
CA PHE A 27 -1.67 -12.60 2.53
C PHE A 27 -1.04 -11.49 1.67
N VAL A 28 0.27 -11.31 1.70
CA VAL A 28 0.96 -10.24 0.95
C VAL A 28 2.04 -10.84 0.06
N SER A 29 1.98 -10.53 -1.24
CA SER A 29 3.05 -10.91 -2.15
C SER A 29 4.37 -10.30 -1.70
N HIS A 30 5.42 -11.11 -1.54
CA HIS A 30 6.74 -10.62 -1.16
C HIS A 30 7.14 -9.41 -2.03
N PRO A 31 7.76 -8.35 -1.47
CA PRO A 31 8.16 -7.14 -2.21
C PRO A 31 8.90 -7.39 -3.54
N ILE A 32 9.59 -8.52 -3.69
CA ILE A 32 10.22 -8.96 -4.93
C ILE A 32 9.22 -9.08 -6.08
N ARG A 33 8.08 -9.74 -5.86
CA ARG A 33 7.03 -9.89 -6.89
C ARG A 33 6.40 -8.54 -7.21
N SER A 34 6.19 -7.70 -6.19
CA SER A 34 5.65 -6.35 -6.39
C SER A 34 6.58 -5.48 -7.22
N LEU A 35 7.89 -5.52 -6.98
CA LEU A 35 8.86 -4.74 -7.76
C LEU A 35 8.98 -5.23 -9.20
N ALA A 36 8.88 -6.55 -9.42
CA ALA A 36 8.78 -7.10 -10.78
C ALA A 36 7.50 -6.63 -11.51
N GLN A 37 6.35 -6.61 -10.82
CA GLN A 37 5.13 -6.02 -11.37
C GLN A 37 5.31 -4.53 -11.66
N ALA A 38 5.96 -3.78 -10.76
CA ALA A 38 6.20 -2.36 -10.95
C ALA A 38 7.05 -2.07 -12.20
N TYR A 39 8.00 -2.95 -12.53
CA TYR A 39 8.77 -2.84 -13.77
C TYR A 39 7.91 -3.02 -15.03
N VAL A 40 6.96 -3.97 -14.99
CA VAL A 40 6.02 -4.22 -16.10
C VAL A 40 5.03 -3.06 -16.25
N TYR A 41 4.51 -2.54 -15.15
CA TYR A 41 3.51 -1.47 -15.09
C TYR A 41 4.11 -0.08 -14.82
N ARG A 42 5.38 0.15 -15.19
CA ARG A 42 6.15 1.35 -14.78
C ARG A 42 5.56 2.70 -15.17
N GLU A 43 4.65 2.73 -16.15
CA GLU A 43 3.98 3.95 -16.62
C GLU A 43 2.69 4.25 -15.85
N GLN A 44 2.21 3.29 -15.04
CA GLN A 44 0.93 3.36 -14.34
C GLN A 44 1.03 3.06 -12.85
N CYS A 45 2.22 2.81 -12.31
CA CYS A 45 2.40 2.57 -10.89
C CYS A 45 3.66 3.24 -10.32
N GLN A 46 3.65 3.42 -9.00
CA GLN A 46 4.77 3.95 -8.23
C GLN A 46 4.94 3.14 -6.94
N PRO A 47 6.01 2.33 -6.83
CA PRO A 47 6.40 1.72 -5.57
C PRO A 47 7.07 2.75 -4.64
N PHE A 48 6.78 2.65 -3.36
CA PHE A 48 7.36 3.46 -2.30
C PHE A 48 7.85 2.59 -1.14
N GLY A 49 9.01 2.95 -0.61
CA GLY A 49 9.40 2.57 0.74
C GLY A 49 8.76 3.52 1.75
N ILE A 50 8.23 2.96 2.83
CA ILE A 50 7.71 3.70 3.98
C ILE A 50 8.85 3.82 4.98
N TYR A 51 9.26 5.05 5.31
CA TYR A 51 10.41 5.32 6.16
C TYR A 51 10.00 5.97 7.47
N VAL A 52 10.68 5.62 8.55
CA VAL A 52 10.72 6.40 9.79
C VAL A 52 12.14 6.91 9.94
N ASP A 53 12.28 8.23 9.82
CA ASP A 53 13.58 8.87 9.65
C ASP A 53 14.30 8.27 8.43
N ASP A 54 15.42 7.57 8.63
CA ASP A 54 16.21 6.93 7.56
C ASP A 54 16.05 5.40 7.50
N THR A 55 15.22 4.82 8.38
CA THR A 55 14.97 3.37 8.36
C THR A 55 13.72 3.05 7.55
N MET A 56 13.83 2.14 6.56
CA MET A 56 12.66 1.59 5.89
C MET A 56 11.91 0.68 6.86
N VAL A 57 10.64 0.99 7.12
CA VAL A 57 9.76 0.25 8.03
C VAL A 57 8.61 -0.44 7.32
N GLY A 58 8.47 -0.25 6.01
CA GLY A 58 7.39 -0.82 5.23
C GLY A 58 7.50 -0.52 3.74
N TYR A 59 6.53 -1.01 3.00
CA TYR A 59 6.47 -0.91 1.54
C TYR A 59 5.01 -0.71 1.10
N VAL A 60 4.81 -0.04 -0.02
CA VAL A 60 3.51 0.10 -0.68
C VAL A 60 3.71 0.35 -2.16
N MET A 61 2.74 -0.04 -2.97
CA MET A 61 2.68 0.31 -4.38
C MET A 61 1.34 0.98 -4.68
N VAL A 62 1.40 2.16 -5.30
CA VAL A 62 0.21 2.83 -5.84
C VAL A 62 0.16 2.53 -7.33
N ILE A 63 -0.96 2.05 -7.84
CA ILE A 63 -1.19 1.83 -9.27
C ILE A 63 -2.47 2.55 -9.70
N TYR A 64 -2.53 2.94 -10.97
CA TYR A 64 -3.72 3.47 -11.60
C TYR A 64 -4.21 2.48 -12.64
N ASP A 65 -5.48 2.11 -12.55
CA ASP A 65 -6.16 1.34 -13.58
C ASP A 65 -6.78 2.33 -14.59
N TYR A 66 -6.44 2.15 -15.87
CA TYR A 66 -6.95 3.00 -16.95
C TYR A 66 -8.22 2.42 -17.59
N ASP A 67 -8.45 1.11 -17.46
CA ASP A 67 -9.67 0.45 -17.94
C ASP A 67 -10.82 0.70 -16.98
N ILE A 68 -10.53 0.72 -15.68
CA ILE A 68 -11.41 1.16 -14.60
C ILE A 68 -10.75 2.38 -13.96
N PRO A 69 -11.12 3.62 -14.33
CA PRO A 69 -10.43 4.83 -13.87
C PRO A 69 -10.43 4.97 -12.33
N GLU A 70 -9.44 4.42 -11.65
CA GLU A 70 -9.28 4.43 -10.19
C GLU A 70 -7.82 4.20 -9.77
N TYR A 71 -7.49 4.55 -8.53
CA TYR A 71 -6.20 4.26 -7.92
C TYR A 71 -6.32 3.04 -7.02
N ASP A 72 -5.43 2.06 -7.17
CA ASP A 72 -5.31 0.97 -6.23
C ASP A 72 -4.07 1.11 -5.33
N ILE A 73 -4.25 0.74 -4.07
CA ILE A 73 -3.16 0.58 -3.11
C ILE A 73 -2.85 -0.91 -3.01
N TRP A 74 -1.74 -1.32 -3.63
CA TRP A 74 -1.27 -2.70 -3.64
C TRP A 74 -0.11 -2.93 -2.70
N HIS A 75 -0.02 -4.16 -2.18
CA HIS A 75 1.13 -4.68 -1.41
C HIS A 75 1.56 -3.81 -0.23
N MET A 76 0.62 -3.08 0.38
CA MET A 76 0.92 -2.27 1.55
C MET A 76 1.28 -3.17 2.73
N MET A 77 2.48 -3.00 3.27
CA MET A 77 2.95 -3.76 4.43
C MET A 77 3.82 -2.90 5.35
N ILE A 78 3.81 -3.24 6.64
CA ILE A 78 4.72 -2.70 7.66
C ILE A 78 5.48 -3.88 8.25
N ASP A 79 6.80 -3.73 8.35
CA ASP A 79 7.69 -4.71 8.96
C ASP A 79 7.19 -5.13 10.34
N GLU A 80 7.23 -6.43 10.64
CA GLU A 80 6.73 -7.01 11.89
C GLU A 80 7.23 -6.27 13.14
N ALA A 81 8.52 -5.94 13.19
CA ALA A 81 9.13 -5.27 14.34
C ALA A 81 8.68 -3.79 14.49
N GLN A 82 8.00 -3.26 13.48
CA GLN A 82 7.53 -1.89 13.38
C GLN A 82 6.00 -1.76 13.46
N GLN A 83 5.27 -2.88 13.53
CA GLN A 83 3.82 -2.88 13.69
C GLN A 83 3.37 -2.34 15.06
N LYS A 84 2.09 -1.98 15.17
CA LYS A 84 1.44 -1.43 16.39
C LYS A 84 2.00 -0.09 16.89
N LYS A 85 2.87 0.57 16.11
CA LYS A 85 3.42 1.92 16.38
C LYS A 85 2.68 3.05 15.65
N GLY A 86 1.59 2.73 14.94
CA GLY A 86 0.80 3.70 14.17
C GLY A 86 1.32 4.00 12.76
N TYR A 87 2.45 3.40 12.34
CA TYR A 87 3.07 3.69 11.04
C TYR A 87 2.20 3.35 9.84
N GLY A 88 1.43 2.25 9.88
CA GLY A 88 0.52 1.92 8.77
C GLY A 88 -0.55 2.98 8.55
N SER A 89 -1.15 3.50 9.63
CA SER A 89 -2.15 4.58 9.55
C SER A 89 -1.56 5.87 9.00
N ALA A 90 -0.38 6.25 9.48
CA ALA A 90 0.29 7.47 9.03
C ALA A 90 0.84 7.35 7.59
N ALA A 91 1.27 6.15 7.18
CA ALA A 91 1.68 5.89 5.80
C ALA A 91 0.48 6.01 4.85
N LEU A 92 -0.68 5.49 5.25
CA LEU A 92 -1.91 5.60 4.46
C LEU A 92 -2.30 7.07 4.23
N ASP A 93 -2.17 7.94 5.22
CA ASP A 93 -2.40 9.39 5.03
C ASP A 93 -1.49 9.98 3.95
N LEU A 94 -0.20 9.68 4.00
CA LEU A 94 0.77 10.15 3.00
C LEU A 94 0.47 9.59 1.59
N ILE A 95 0.01 8.35 1.51
CA ILE A 95 -0.38 7.72 0.23
C ILE A 95 -1.61 8.41 -0.35
N LEU A 96 -2.63 8.69 0.46
CA LEU A 96 -3.83 9.40 0.02
C LEU A 96 -3.48 10.82 -0.44
N ASP A 97 -2.60 11.52 0.27
CA ASP A 97 -2.13 12.85 -0.14
C ASP A 97 -1.34 12.79 -1.45
N TYR A 98 -0.51 11.77 -1.66
CA TYR A 98 0.13 11.52 -2.96
C TYR A 98 -0.90 11.29 -4.07
N ILE A 99 -1.92 10.46 -3.84
CA ILE A 99 -2.98 10.19 -4.83
C ILE A 99 -3.77 11.46 -5.17
N LYS A 100 -4.03 12.36 -4.20
CA LYS A 100 -4.69 13.65 -4.46
C LYS A 100 -3.94 14.53 -5.46
N THR A 101 -2.62 14.36 -5.62
CA THR A 101 -1.84 15.07 -6.64
C THR A 101 -2.11 14.61 -8.08
N LYS A 102 -2.92 13.54 -8.24
CA LYS A 102 -3.29 12.93 -9.52
C LYS A 102 -2.07 12.54 -10.38
N PRO A 103 -1.15 11.71 -9.87
CA PRO A 103 0.10 11.41 -10.57
C PRO A 103 -0.07 10.60 -11.88
N PHE A 104 -1.20 9.92 -12.06
CA PHE A 104 -1.45 9.04 -13.22
C PHE A 104 -2.77 9.36 -13.95
N GLY A 105 -3.84 9.65 -13.21
CA GLY A 105 -5.14 10.02 -13.78
C GLY A 105 -6.03 10.83 -12.83
N SER A 106 -7.15 11.34 -13.34
CA SER A 106 -8.00 12.32 -12.63
C SER A 106 -8.99 11.70 -11.66
N SER A 107 -9.12 10.37 -11.60
CA SER A 107 -10.11 9.72 -10.73
C SER A 107 -9.91 10.06 -9.25
N GLY A 108 -11.03 10.24 -8.54
CA GLY A 108 -11.07 10.37 -7.07
C GLY A 108 -11.17 9.04 -6.35
N ARG A 109 -11.53 7.96 -7.05
CA ARG A 109 -11.74 6.65 -6.43
C ARG A 109 -10.40 5.98 -6.11
N VAL A 110 -10.28 5.53 -4.86
CA VAL A 110 -9.16 4.74 -4.36
C VAL A 110 -9.70 3.42 -3.85
N ALA A 111 -9.12 2.31 -4.30
CA ALA A 111 -9.50 0.96 -3.90
C ALA A 111 -8.30 0.19 -3.33
N LEU A 112 -8.61 -0.84 -2.55
CA LEU A 112 -7.66 -1.84 -2.07
C LEU A 112 -8.41 -3.10 -1.66
N THR A 113 -7.72 -4.23 -1.65
CA THR A 113 -8.24 -5.46 -1.05
C THR A 113 -7.48 -5.79 0.22
N CYS A 114 -8.18 -6.39 1.17
CA CYS A 114 -7.60 -6.81 2.43
C CYS A 114 -8.20 -8.12 2.89
N ASN A 115 -7.35 -9.05 3.30
CA ASN A 115 -7.80 -10.29 3.91
C ASN A 115 -8.71 -10.03 5.11
N LYS A 116 -9.84 -10.76 5.19
CA LYS A 116 -10.86 -10.60 6.25
C LYS A 116 -10.33 -10.85 7.66
N ASP A 117 -9.27 -11.65 7.79
CA ASP A 117 -8.65 -11.96 9.09
C ASP A 117 -7.63 -10.90 9.53
N ASN A 118 -7.27 -9.95 8.66
CA ASN A 118 -6.38 -8.83 8.99
C ASN A 118 -7.15 -7.69 9.69
N LEU A 119 -7.66 -7.99 10.88
CA LEU A 119 -8.46 -7.06 11.69
C LEU A 119 -7.74 -5.72 11.97
N GLY A 120 -6.40 -5.74 12.04
CA GLY A 120 -5.59 -4.54 12.22
C GLY A 120 -5.70 -3.58 11.03
N ALA A 121 -5.53 -4.10 9.80
CA ALA A 121 -5.65 -3.31 8.59
C ALA A 121 -7.09 -2.84 8.36
N ILE A 122 -8.09 -3.71 8.56
CA ILE A 122 -9.52 -3.37 8.45
C ILE A 122 -9.86 -2.17 9.34
N LYS A 123 -9.38 -2.17 10.59
CA LYS A 123 -9.62 -1.05 11.52
C LYS A 123 -9.00 0.25 11.01
N ILE A 124 -7.80 0.19 10.42
CA ILE A 124 -7.13 1.35 9.83
C ILE A 124 -7.96 1.89 8.66
N TYR A 125 -8.30 1.05 7.68
CA TYR A 125 -9.06 1.48 6.49
C TYR A 125 -10.40 2.11 6.85
N LYS A 126 -11.18 1.46 7.73
CA LYS A 126 -12.44 2.03 8.22
C LYS A 126 -12.25 3.37 8.93
N SER A 127 -11.19 3.51 9.74
CA SER A 127 -10.90 4.79 10.42
C SER A 127 -10.53 5.92 9.48
N LYS A 128 -10.07 5.60 8.26
CA LYS A 128 -9.75 6.56 7.19
C LYS A 128 -10.92 6.81 6.23
N GLY A 129 -12.10 6.27 6.52
CA GLY A 129 -13.31 6.48 5.74
C GLY A 129 -13.46 5.55 4.54
N PHE A 130 -12.64 4.51 4.41
CA PHE A 130 -12.89 3.48 3.40
C PHE A 130 -14.17 2.71 3.73
N GLU A 131 -15.01 2.57 2.72
CA GLU A 131 -16.23 1.77 2.73
C GLU A 131 -15.94 0.35 2.23
N THR A 132 -16.60 -0.64 2.82
CA THR A 132 -16.46 -2.04 2.38
C THR A 132 -17.30 -2.32 1.15
N GLY A 133 -16.69 -2.88 0.12
CA GLY A 133 -17.32 -3.31 -1.12
C GLY A 133 -17.59 -4.82 -1.14
N GLU A 134 -17.27 -5.45 -2.27
CA GLU A 134 -17.47 -6.88 -2.46
C GLU A 134 -16.48 -7.72 -1.64
N VAL A 135 -16.87 -8.97 -1.36
CA VAL A 135 -16.01 -9.96 -0.70
C VAL A 135 -15.70 -11.04 -1.72
N PHE A 136 -14.41 -11.19 -2.04
CA PHE A 136 -13.90 -12.19 -2.97
C PHE A 136 -13.12 -13.23 -2.17
N ASP A 137 -13.73 -14.40 -1.96
CA ASP A 137 -13.13 -15.49 -1.17
C ASP A 137 -12.78 -15.05 0.26
N ASP A 138 -11.49 -14.88 0.57
CA ASP A 138 -11.00 -14.41 1.87
C ASP A 138 -10.63 -12.91 1.88
N GLU A 139 -10.79 -12.20 0.76
CA GLU A 139 -10.45 -10.79 0.60
C GLU A 139 -11.70 -9.90 0.61
N ILE A 140 -11.60 -8.76 1.30
CA ILE A 140 -12.64 -7.71 1.35
C ILE A 140 -12.12 -6.51 0.56
N GLU A 141 -12.92 -6.03 -0.39
CA GLU A 141 -12.67 -4.77 -1.07
C GLU A 141 -12.97 -3.58 -0.14
N PHE A 142 -12.09 -2.59 -0.16
CA PHE A 142 -12.28 -1.31 0.49
C PHE A 142 -12.13 -0.20 -0.56
N SER A 143 -13.05 0.76 -0.57
CA SER A 143 -12.94 1.92 -1.46
C SER A 143 -13.23 3.24 -0.76
N LEU A 144 -12.60 4.31 -1.24
CA LEU A 144 -12.72 5.67 -0.75
C LEU A 144 -12.77 6.62 -1.94
N ASN A 145 -13.67 7.61 -1.90
CA ASN A 145 -13.65 8.71 -2.87
C ASN A 145 -12.95 9.92 -2.24
N LEU A 146 -11.83 10.32 -2.84
CA LEU A 146 -11.12 11.55 -2.52
C LEU A 146 -11.74 12.70 -3.31
N GLU A 147 -12.07 13.78 -2.60
CA GLU A 147 -12.45 15.08 -3.19
C GLU A 147 -11.30 15.72 -3.98
#